data_AF-A0A7L4Z2T8-F1
#
_entry.id   AF-A0A7L4Z2T8-F1
#
_cell.length_a   1.000
_cell.length_b   1.000
_cell.length_c   1.000
_cell.angle_alpha   90.00
_cell.angle_beta   90.00
_cell.angle_gamma   90.00
#
_symmetry.space_group_name_H-M   'P 1'
#
loop_
_entity.id
_entity.type
_entity.pdbx_description
1 polymer ?
#
loop_
_entity_poly.entity_id
_entity_poly.type
_entity_poly.pdbx_seq_one_letter_code
_entity_poly.pdbx_strand_id
1 'polypeptide(L)'
;MPEIHPDGRVCERSGDRSSGEEPYVGRVTQHRRHASAQQVKRKRTAVAAAVAGTVALGTGIGVWAASGGGGDQGSAGQATVAETSPSPTRSYPMSTAPRTIPAVRSHTPARGPGWRPRPGDRVVIGDAGLADEGRLIAGELGMSYAGRKNDTRAGDLRLSLGGGGGGQESYTMTVRGGRVDISGPGRAGVFYGTRTLKQEVHGGGTAPEGVVRDEPAKPVRGFMLDIARKPYSESWIEDRIRELGDLKYNELGLHFSDDQAFRIESSTHPEIVSPDHLTKAQVKRIVALADSRHITVVPEIDSPGHLGAVLAAHPDLELRNGNGVVTKGAIDISEPGSAQLIDDLLNEYAGLFTGGRWNLGGDEYQALMARNPQTAYPQLAAAARQRFGANGNVADLTTQWLDDRAATVRAHGRTMRAWNDGFYRSATAVRPADDLQVAYWTGKEIGARQPQEYLSAGRELVNYNDEFLYYVLGQPQTFVYPTGRRIYEQWNPRVVRGTTAVPARYDDQILGGVFAVWGDLPGAQTPEQVAAGIRMPLRATVQKLWDPGTPALSWTDFTSLADRLG
;
A
#
# COMPACT_ATOMS: atom_id res chain seq x y z
N MET A 1 -36.01 -43.91 -22.99
CA MET A 1 -37.20 -44.75 -22.80
C MET A 1 -36.76 -46.11 -22.28
N PRO A 2 -37.47 -46.69 -21.29
CA PRO A 2 -36.89 -47.51 -20.24
C PRO A 2 -37.21 -49.01 -20.38
N GLU A 3 -36.45 -49.84 -19.67
CA GLU A 3 -36.96 -51.12 -19.15
C GLU A 3 -36.79 -51.12 -17.62
N ILE A 4 -37.91 -51.40 -16.96
CA ILE A 4 -38.09 -51.50 -15.51
C ILE A 4 -38.38 -52.97 -15.23
N HIS A 5 -37.76 -53.55 -14.20
CA HIS A 5 -38.32 -54.69 -13.46
C HIS A 5 -37.74 -54.72 -12.01
N PRO A 6 -38.42 -55.36 -11.05
CA PRO A 6 -38.79 -54.77 -9.77
C PRO A 6 -38.27 -55.61 -8.57
N ASP A 7 -38.73 -55.24 -7.37
CA ASP A 7 -38.56 -55.90 -6.07
C ASP A 7 -37.19 -55.69 -5.40
N GLY A 8 -37.10 -55.38 -4.10
CA GLY A 8 -38.09 -55.51 -3.04
C GLY A 8 -37.42 -56.11 -1.79
N ARG A 9 -36.80 -55.23 -0.98
CA ARG A 9 -36.53 -55.36 0.47
C ARG A 9 -35.65 -56.51 1.04
N VAL A 10 -34.66 -56.03 1.81
CA VAL A 10 -34.23 -56.44 3.17
C VAL A 10 -33.54 -57.80 3.35
N CYS A 11 -32.28 -57.73 3.80
CA CYS A 11 -31.81 -58.44 4.99
C CYS A 11 -30.48 -57.84 5.49
N GLU A 12 -30.48 -57.36 6.73
CA GLU A 12 -29.29 -57.16 7.56
C GLU A 12 -28.59 -58.49 7.82
N ARG A 13 -27.25 -58.49 7.81
CA ARG A 13 -26.47 -59.32 8.75
C ARG A 13 -25.05 -58.79 8.93
N SER A 14 -24.84 -58.28 10.13
CA SER A 14 -23.64 -58.36 10.97
C SER A 14 -22.53 -59.30 10.50
N GLY A 15 -21.30 -58.80 10.51
CA GLY A 15 -20.08 -59.60 10.36
C GLY A 15 -18.82 -58.77 10.58
N ASP A 16 -18.56 -58.44 11.85
CA ASP A 16 -17.25 -58.01 12.32
C ASP A 16 -16.21 -59.12 12.08
N ARG A 17 -15.08 -58.79 11.44
CA ARG A 17 -13.75 -59.36 11.73
C ARG A 17 -12.63 -58.64 10.99
N SER A 18 -11.71 -58.17 11.81
CA SER A 18 -10.34 -57.70 11.55
C SER A 18 -9.45 -58.67 10.75
N SER A 19 -8.52 -58.07 10.00
CA SER A 19 -7.18 -58.52 9.54
C SER A 19 -7.10 -58.24 8.04
N GLY A 20 -6.36 -57.24 7.56
CA GLY A 20 -4.93 -57.05 7.76
C GLY A 20 -4.26 -57.47 6.45
N GLU A 21 -3.85 -56.50 5.63
CA GLU A 21 -2.78 -56.64 4.62
C GLU A 21 -2.52 -55.28 3.94
N GLU A 22 -1.26 -54.85 4.02
CA GLU A 22 -0.68 -53.73 3.28
C GLU A 22 -0.72 -53.98 1.75
N PRO A 23 -0.55 -52.93 0.95
CA PRO A 23 0.32 -53.11 -0.21
C PRO A 23 1.40 -52.03 -0.33
N TYR A 24 2.64 -52.54 -0.29
CA TYR A 24 3.61 -52.38 -1.38
C TYR A 24 4.04 -50.95 -1.75
N VAL A 25 5.00 -50.41 -1.00
CA VAL A 25 5.79 -49.24 -1.40
C VAL A 25 6.86 -49.67 -2.41
N GLY A 26 6.67 -49.27 -3.67
CA GLY A 26 7.64 -49.46 -4.75
C GLY A 26 8.92 -48.66 -4.51
N ARG A 27 10.06 -49.36 -4.49
CA ARG A 27 11.40 -48.78 -4.60
C ARG A 27 11.59 -48.17 -5.99
N VAL A 28 11.82 -46.86 -6.03
CA VAL A 28 12.50 -46.21 -7.17
C VAL A 28 13.91 -45.85 -6.73
N THR A 29 14.86 -46.61 -7.26
CA THR A 29 16.30 -46.29 -7.25
C THR A 29 16.56 -45.09 -8.14
N GLN A 30 16.98 -43.96 -7.57
CA GLN A 30 17.65 -42.90 -8.31
C GLN A 30 19.09 -42.73 -7.84
N HIS A 31 19.99 -42.88 -8.82
CA HIS A 31 21.42 -42.68 -8.73
C HIS A 31 21.77 -41.29 -8.20
N ARG A 32 22.41 -41.23 -7.02
CA ARG A 32 23.22 -40.08 -6.60
C ARG A 32 24.48 -40.01 -7.46
N ARG A 33 24.54 -39.03 -8.36
CA ARG A 33 25.82 -38.54 -8.89
C ARG A 33 26.36 -37.48 -7.93
N HIS A 34 27.46 -37.83 -7.28
CA HIS A 34 28.33 -36.88 -6.60
C HIS A 34 28.97 -35.95 -7.63
N ALA A 35 28.74 -34.64 -7.49
CA ALA A 35 29.57 -33.62 -8.10
C ALA A 35 30.26 -32.84 -6.96
N SER A 36 31.57 -32.73 -7.12
CA SER A 36 32.59 -32.26 -6.20
C SER A 36 32.42 -30.80 -5.76
N ALA A 37 32.54 -30.57 -4.45
CA ALA A 37 32.71 -29.25 -3.85
C ALA A 37 34.07 -28.66 -4.21
N GLN A 38 34.09 -27.51 -4.90
CA GLN A 38 35.29 -26.70 -5.06
C GLN A 38 35.41 -25.68 -3.93
N GLN A 39 36.63 -25.65 -3.40
CA GLN A 39 37.12 -24.87 -2.27
C GLN A 39 37.06 -23.35 -2.55
N VAL A 40 36.52 -22.58 -1.61
CA VAL A 40 36.80 -21.14 -1.49
C VAL A 40 37.63 -20.91 -0.22
N LYS A 41 38.91 -20.60 -0.42
CA LYS A 41 39.87 -20.27 0.64
C LYS A 41 39.49 -18.96 1.32
N ARG A 42 39.24 -19.03 2.64
CA ARG A 42 39.26 -17.89 3.55
C ARG A 42 40.71 -17.39 3.70
N LYS A 43 40.98 -16.12 3.38
CA LYS A 43 42.14 -15.39 3.92
C LYS A 43 41.63 -14.42 4.98
N ARG A 44 41.93 -14.75 6.24
CA ARG A 44 41.93 -13.80 7.36
C ARG A 44 43.31 -13.14 7.37
N THR A 45 43.35 -11.82 7.39
CA THR A 45 44.57 -11.08 7.73
C THR A 45 44.21 -10.16 8.88
N ALA A 46 44.76 -10.48 10.05
CA ALA A 46 44.82 -9.59 11.19
C ALA A 46 45.96 -8.59 10.95
N VAL A 47 45.73 -7.32 11.25
CA VAL A 47 46.79 -6.32 11.40
C VAL A 47 46.52 -5.57 12.69
N ALA A 48 47.45 -5.72 13.65
CA ALA A 48 47.54 -4.91 14.84
C ALA A 48 48.99 -4.43 15.01
N ALA A 49 49.09 -3.15 15.37
CA ALA A 49 50.20 -2.42 16.00
C ALA A 49 51.50 -2.19 15.23
N ALA A 50 51.83 -0.90 15.00
CA ALA A 50 52.87 -0.18 15.75
C ALA A 50 53.14 1.21 15.13
N VAL A 51 52.96 2.29 15.89
CA VAL A 51 53.71 3.54 15.66
C VAL A 51 54.13 4.09 17.02
N ALA A 52 55.44 4.05 17.26
CA ALA A 52 56.14 4.68 18.35
C ALA A 52 56.26 6.21 18.10
N GLY A 53 56.28 6.96 19.21
CA GLY A 53 56.07 8.41 19.24
C GLY A 53 57.23 9.31 18.81
N THR A 54 56.99 10.61 18.98
CA THR A 54 58.03 11.61 19.18
C THR A 54 57.53 12.66 20.17
N VAL A 55 58.37 12.90 21.16
CA VAL A 55 58.25 13.84 22.28
C VAL A 55 58.61 15.26 21.81
N ALA A 56 57.90 16.28 22.29
CA ALA A 56 58.47 17.61 22.47
C ALA A 56 57.94 18.22 23.77
N LEU A 57 58.89 18.48 24.67
CA LEU A 57 58.75 19.08 25.99
C LEU A 57 58.40 20.58 25.90
N GLY A 58 57.59 21.04 26.85
CA GLY A 58 57.37 22.45 27.15
C GLY A 58 56.99 22.59 28.62
N THR A 59 58.01 22.57 29.47
CA THR A 59 57.95 22.78 30.93
C THR A 59 57.47 24.18 31.30
N GLY A 60 56.61 24.25 32.32
CA GLY A 60 56.25 25.49 33.02
C GLY A 60 55.72 25.16 34.42
N ILE A 61 56.65 24.92 35.34
CA ILE A 61 56.41 24.68 36.78
C ILE A 61 56.03 26.00 37.46
N GLY A 62 55.06 25.95 38.37
CA GLY A 62 54.75 27.03 39.30
C GLY A 62 53.77 26.57 40.39
N VAL A 63 54.25 25.74 41.31
CA VAL A 63 53.57 25.40 42.58
C VAL A 63 53.81 26.53 43.60
N TRP A 64 52.86 26.70 44.52
CA TRP A 64 52.94 27.09 45.96
C TRP A 64 51.77 28.04 46.27
N ALA A 65 51.09 28.03 47.41
CA ALA A 65 50.72 27.05 48.42
C ALA A 65 49.66 27.76 49.28
N ALA A 66 48.77 26.99 49.90
CA ALA A 66 47.88 27.52 50.92
C ALA A 66 48.66 27.86 52.20
N SER A 67 48.37 29.02 52.80
CA SER A 67 48.47 29.24 54.25
C SER A 67 47.52 30.37 54.63
N GLY A 68 46.81 30.18 55.75
CA GLY A 68 45.72 31.06 56.17
C GLY A 68 46.13 32.14 57.16
N GLY A 69 45.11 32.83 57.67
CA GLY A 69 45.14 33.52 58.96
C GLY A 69 45.10 35.05 58.93
N GLY A 70 43.90 35.60 59.20
CA GLY A 70 43.68 36.76 60.09
C GLY A 70 44.08 38.17 59.63
N GLY A 71 43.12 39.09 59.66
CA GLY A 71 43.39 40.53 59.63
C GLY A 71 42.20 41.38 59.20
N ASP A 72 41.45 41.85 60.19
CA ASP A 72 40.34 42.79 60.06
C ASP A 72 40.86 44.22 59.80
N GLN A 73 40.33 44.94 58.81
CA GLN A 73 40.32 46.41 58.79
C GLN A 73 39.38 46.95 57.69
N GLY A 74 38.39 47.73 58.12
CA GLY A 74 37.38 48.33 57.26
C GLY A 74 37.91 49.43 56.36
N SER A 75 37.33 49.51 55.16
CA SER A 75 37.29 50.71 54.34
C SER A 75 35.94 50.76 53.63
N ALA A 76 35.19 51.84 53.89
CA ALA A 76 33.90 52.11 53.27
C ALA A 76 34.12 52.49 51.79
N GLY A 77 33.87 51.53 50.89
CA GLY A 77 33.80 51.75 49.45
C GLY A 77 32.36 51.89 48.99
N GLN A 78 32.05 52.98 48.29
CA GLN A 78 30.75 53.26 47.67
C GLN A 78 30.24 52.07 46.85
N ALA A 79 29.00 51.65 47.12
CA ALA A 79 28.29 50.68 46.30
C ALA A 79 27.98 51.29 44.93
N THR A 80 28.81 50.98 43.93
CA THR A 80 28.41 51.05 42.53
C THR A 80 27.34 50.00 42.30
N VAL A 81 26.13 50.45 41.97
CA VAL A 81 25.08 49.58 41.46
C VAL A 81 25.60 49.01 40.14
N ALA A 82 26.07 47.77 40.16
CA ALA A 82 26.40 47.05 38.95
C ALA A 82 25.11 46.89 38.14
N GLU A 83 25.02 47.60 37.02
CA GLU A 83 24.01 47.33 36.00
C GLU A 83 24.10 45.85 35.66
N THR A 84 22.99 45.13 35.85
CA THR A 84 22.88 43.75 35.41
C THR A 84 23.05 43.71 33.90
N SER A 85 24.23 43.27 33.44
CA SER A 85 24.46 42.97 32.03
C SER A 85 23.31 42.07 31.53
N PRO A 86 22.65 42.40 30.40
CA PRO A 86 21.60 41.56 29.87
C PRO A 86 22.16 40.16 29.64
N SER A 87 21.47 39.14 30.15
CA SER A 87 21.82 37.74 29.88
C SER A 87 21.96 37.56 28.36
N PRO A 88 23.00 36.85 27.88
CA PRO A 88 23.20 36.68 26.45
C PRO A 88 21.92 36.11 25.83
N THR A 89 21.35 36.82 24.86
CA THR A 89 20.18 36.35 24.12
C THR A 89 20.57 35.02 23.48
N ARG A 90 19.89 33.93 23.86
CA ARG A 90 20.16 32.60 23.28
C ARG A 90 20.05 32.71 21.76
N SER A 91 21.17 32.58 21.06
CA SER A 91 21.21 32.55 19.60
C SER A 91 21.00 31.11 19.14
N TYR A 92 19.95 30.89 18.35
CA TYR A 92 19.64 29.58 17.77
C TYR A 92 20.20 29.49 16.35
N PRO A 93 20.77 28.35 15.92
CA PRO A 93 21.14 28.14 14.52
C PRO A 93 19.90 28.19 13.61
N MET A 94 20.12 28.36 12.30
CA MET A 94 19.04 28.13 11.35
C MET A 94 18.64 26.66 11.43
N SER A 95 17.35 26.42 11.54
CA SER A 95 16.76 25.07 11.50
C SER A 95 17.07 24.32 10.20
N THR A 96 17.04 22.99 10.26
CA THR A 96 16.96 22.12 9.08
C THR A 96 15.55 21.58 8.88
N ALA A 97 15.27 21.03 7.70
CA ALA A 97 13.97 20.42 7.40
C ALA A 97 13.67 19.25 8.36
N PRO A 98 12.39 19.01 8.70
CA PRO A 98 11.96 17.83 9.43
C PRO A 98 12.45 16.52 8.79
N ARG A 99 12.80 15.56 9.63
CA ARG A 99 13.28 14.23 9.27
C ARG A 99 12.12 13.25 9.28
N THR A 100 11.41 13.19 8.16
CA THR A 100 10.19 12.38 7.98
C THR A 100 10.29 11.46 6.78
N ILE A 101 9.44 10.44 6.75
CA ILE A 101 9.18 9.58 5.59
C ILE A 101 7.67 9.64 5.29
N PRO A 102 7.25 10.16 4.12
CA PRO A 102 8.09 10.78 3.10
C PRO A 102 8.75 12.09 3.58
N ALA A 103 9.89 12.43 2.98
CA ALA A 103 10.57 13.70 3.21
C ALA A 103 9.69 14.87 2.74
N VAL A 104 9.70 15.98 3.51
CA VAL A 104 8.96 17.19 3.14
C VAL A 104 9.55 17.86 1.91
N ARG A 105 8.70 18.36 1.00
CA ARG A 105 9.14 18.99 -0.25
C ARG A 105 9.80 20.36 -0.08
N SER A 106 9.36 21.14 0.90
CA SER A 106 9.91 22.48 1.14
C SER A 106 9.92 22.82 2.62
N HIS A 107 11.03 23.41 3.07
CA HIS A 107 11.20 23.99 4.39
C HIS A 107 11.85 25.36 4.27
N THR A 108 11.17 26.40 4.75
CA THR A 108 11.75 27.72 4.96
C THR A 108 12.31 27.78 6.38
N PRO A 109 13.63 27.79 6.56
CA PRO A 109 14.22 27.67 7.88
C PRO A 109 14.10 28.96 8.69
N ALA A 110 14.02 28.85 10.01
CA ALA A 110 14.04 29.96 10.93
C ALA A 110 14.89 29.63 12.17
N ARG A 111 15.20 30.65 12.97
CA ARG A 111 15.92 30.50 14.24
C ARG A 111 14.92 30.41 15.38
N GLY A 112 15.14 29.47 16.29
CA GLY A 112 14.50 29.44 17.60
C GLY A 112 14.54 28.05 18.23
N PRO A 113 13.92 27.88 19.40
CA PRO A 113 14.00 26.65 20.18
C PRO A 113 13.22 25.47 19.59
N GLY A 114 12.39 25.72 18.57
CA GLY A 114 11.45 24.74 18.02
C GLY A 114 10.26 24.47 18.96
N TRP A 115 9.57 23.37 18.71
CA TRP A 115 8.39 22.94 19.47
C TRP A 115 8.43 21.45 19.79
N ARG A 116 7.95 21.07 20.97
CA ARG A 116 7.71 19.66 21.34
C ARG A 116 6.48 19.58 22.23
N PRO A 117 5.67 18.51 22.15
CA PRO A 117 4.49 18.37 22.97
C PRO A 117 4.86 18.21 24.45
N ARG A 118 4.03 18.75 25.36
CA ARG A 118 4.16 18.57 26.81
C ARG A 118 2.82 18.23 27.44
N PRO A 119 2.82 17.51 28.58
CA PRO A 119 1.61 17.36 29.38
C PRO A 119 1.00 18.72 29.74
N GLY A 120 -0.29 18.90 29.47
CA GLY A 120 -1.01 20.16 29.69
C GLY A 120 -1.04 21.11 28.48
N ASP A 121 -0.22 20.87 27.46
CA ASP A 121 -0.40 21.50 26.15
C ASP A 121 -1.67 20.96 25.49
N ARG A 122 -2.20 21.72 24.53
CA ARG A 122 -3.50 21.45 23.92
C ARG A 122 -3.44 21.40 22.40
N VAL A 123 -4.33 20.58 21.85
CA VAL A 123 -4.69 20.62 20.44
C VAL A 123 -5.99 21.41 20.31
N VAL A 124 -6.00 22.42 19.45
CA VAL A 124 -7.17 23.26 19.14
C VAL A 124 -7.45 23.24 17.65
N ILE A 125 -8.72 23.42 17.28
CA ILE A 125 -9.15 23.44 15.88
C ILE A 125 -9.78 24.78 15.50
N GLY A 126 -9.53 25.25 14.28
CA GLY A 126 -10.22 26.40 13.68
C GLY A 126 -11.61 26.04 13.15
N ASP A 127 -11.80 24.78 12.75
CA ASP A 127 -12.94 24.30 11.97
C ASP A 127 -13.50 23.02 12.59
N ALA A 128 -14.82 22.95 12.76
CA ALA A 128 -15.49 21.82 13.40
C ALA A 128 -15.24 20.47 12.66
N GLY A 129 -15.03 20.52 11.34
CA GLY A 129 -14.72 19.35 10.53
C GLY A 129 -13.37 18.70 10.83
N LEU A 130 -12.49 19.32 11.63
CA LEU A 130 -11.19 18.77 12.04
C LEU A 130 -11.21 18.11 13.42
N ALA A 131 -12.39 17.86 13.98
CA ALA A 131 -12.51 17.31 15.33
C ALA A 131 -11.85 15.94 15.48
N ASP A 132 -11.96 15.08 14.47
CA ASP A 132 -11.39 13.73 14.53
C ASP A 132 -9.86 13.76 14.41
N GLU A 133 -9.34 14.57 13.48
CA GLU A 133 -7.90 14.80 13.34
C GLU A 133 -7.31 15.40 14.62
N GLY A 134 -8.02 16.35 15.25
CA GLY A 134 -7.63 16.98 16.50
C GLY A 134 -7.59 16.00 17.68
N ARG A 135 -8.60 15.12 17.81
CA ARG A 135 -8.62 14.08 18.85
C ARG A 135 -7.53 13.05 18.64
N LEU A 136 -7.33 12.61 17.39
CA LEU A 136 -6.33 11.62 17.03
C LEU A 136 -4.92 12.10 17.42
N ILE A 137 -4.51 13.27 16.92
CA ILE A 137 -3.16 13.78 17.19
C ILE A 137 -2.96 14.15 18.66
N ALA A 138 -4.01 14.61 19.36
CA ALA A 138 -3.93 14.86 20.80
C ALA A 138 -3.61 13.57 21.57
N GLY A 139 -4.29 12.47 21.25
CA GLY A 139 -4.02 11.17 21.86
C GLY A 139 -2.62 10.65 21.53
N GLU A 140 -2.19 10.77 20.27
CA GLU A 140 -0.87 10.31 19.83
C GLU A 140 0.30 11.11 20.44
N LEU A 141 0.10 12.39 20.74
CA LEU A 141 1.11 13.26 21.34
C LEU A 141 0.99 13.40 22.86
N GLY A 142 0.01 12.75 23.50
CA GLY A 142 -0.23 12.89 24.95
C GLY A 142 -0.68 14.30 25.37
N MET A 143 -1.37 15.01 24.48
CA MET A 143 -1.88 16.36 24.70
C MET A 143 -3.39 16.34 24.98
N SER A 144 -3.95 17.45 25.48
CA SER A 144 -5.40 17.58 25.66
C SER A 144 -6.09 18.10 24.40
N TYR A 145 -7.09 17.39 23.88
CA TYR A 145 -7.95 17.95 22.83
C TYR A 145 -8.92 18.96 23.43
N ALA A 146 -8.84 20.21 22.99
CA ALA A 146 -9.58 21.31 23.61
C ALA A 146 -10.65 21.94 22.71
N GLY A 147 -10.99 21.25 21.61
CA GLY A 147 -12.05 21.65 20.69
C GLY A 147 -11.75 22.92 19.91
N ARG A 148 -12.82 23.55 19.42
CA ARG A 148 -12.73 24.81 18.68
C ARG A 148 -12.36 25.96 19.61
N LYS A 149 -11.35 26.75 19.21
CA LYS A 149 -10.89 27.92 19.95
C LYS A 149 -10.55 29.06 19.00
N ASN A 150 -10.76 30.28 19.48
CA ASN A 150 -10.42 31.51 18.76
C ASN A 150 -9.07 32.08 19.22
N ASP A 151 -8.57 31.60 20.36
CA ASP A 151 -7.25 31.91 20.90
C ASP A 151 -6.24 30.79 20.58
N THR A 152 -4.98 31.18 20.44
CA THR A 152 -3.83 30.28 20.50
C THR A 152 -2.83 30.80 21.51
N ARG A 153 -2.23 29.89 22.29
CA ARG A 153 -1.18 30.21 23.26
C ARG A 153 0.09 29.40 22.99
N ALA A 154 1.18 29.75 23.66
CA ALA A 154 2.39 28.93 23.65
C ALA A 154 2.06 27.51 24.14
N GLY A 155 2.66 26.51 23.48
CA GLY A 155 2.39 25.08 23.69
C GLY A 155 1.36 24.51 22.72
N ASP A 156 0.46 25.34 22.17
CA ASP A 156 -0.65 24.84 21.36
C ASP A 156 -0.19 24.24 20.02
N LEU A 157 -0.89 23.17 19.63
CA LEU A 157 -1.01 22.72 18.24
C LEU A 157 -2.37 23.15 17.71
N ARG A 158 -2.39 24.01 16.69
CA ARG A 158 -3.62 24.42 16.00
C ARG A 158 -3.75 23.72 14.66
N LEU A 159 -4.95 23.18 14.40
CA LEU A 159 -5.35 22.66 13.09
C LEU A 159 -6.41 23.57 12.47
N SER A 160 -6.30 23.89 11.18
CA SER A 160 -7.31 24.74 10.50
C SER A 160 -7.45 24.39 9.02
N LEU A 161 -8.64 24.60 8.48
CA LEU A 161 -8.89 24.54 7.04
C LEU A 161 -8.62 25.91 6.41
N GLY A 162 -8.19 25.89 5.15
CA GLY A 162 -7.86 27.09 4.39
C GLY A 162 -6.39 27.51 4.49
N GLY A 163 -6.01 28.46 3.63
CA GLY A 163 -4.61 28.79 3.37
C GLY A 163 -3.92 27.74 2.49
N GLY A 164 -2.68 28.04 2.08
CA GLY A 164 -1.93 27.23 1.10
C GLY A 164 -2.37 27.46 -0.35
N GLY A 165 -1.57 27.00 -1.32
CA GLY A 165 -1.81 27.16 -2.75
C GLY A 165 -1.87 25.85 -3.54
N GLY A 166 -1.91 24.70 -2.87
CA GLY A 166 -1.90 23.36 -3.48
C GLY A 166 -3.25 22.64 -3.44
N GLY A 167 -3.26 21.36 -3.82
CA GLY A 167 -4.46 20.50 -3.83
C GLY A 167 -4.94 20.06 -2.43
N GLN A 168 -6.01 19.26 -2.37
CA GLN A 168 -6.69 18.83 -1.13
C GLN A 168 -5.78 18.08 -0.12
N GLU A 169 -4.69 17.49 -0.61
CA GLU A 169 -3.70 16.75 0.19
C GLU A 169 -2.47 17.61 0.58
N SER A 170 -2.43 18.87 0.14
CA SER A 170 -1.35 19.81 0.49
C SER A 170 -1.53 20.38 1.89
N TYR A 171 -0.44 20.76 2.54
CA TYR A 171 -0.49 21.42 3.83
C TYR A 171 0.68 22.38 4.05
N THR A 172 0.46 23.30 4.99
CA THR A 172 1.49 24.15 5.57
C THR A 172 1.58 23.85 7.06
N MET A 173 2.78 23.59 7.55
CA MET A 173 3.07 23.48 8.98
C MET A 173 4.02 24.60 9.37
N THR A 174 3.58 25.51 10.22
CA THR A 174 4.39 26.61 10.75
C THR A 174 4.71 26.33 12.20
N VAL A 175 6.00 26.26 12.51
CA VAL A 175 6.50 26.25 13.88
C VAL A 175 7.06 27.64 14.13
N ARG A 176 6.50 28.33 15.13
CA ARG A 176 6.97 29.67 15.51
C ARG A 176 6.55 30.04 16.92
N GLY A 177 7.49 30.56 17.72
CA GLY A 177 7.15 31.21 18.99
C GLY A 177 6.54 30.22 20.00
N GLY A 178 7.04 28.98 19.98
CA GLY A 178 6.62 27.93 20.91
C GLY A 178 5.24 27.35 20.62
N ARG A 179 4.73 27.42 19.39
CA ARG A 179 3.49 26.77 18.95
C ARG A 179 3.64 26.17 17.55
N VAL A 180 2.69 25.31 17.18
CA VAL A 180 2.58 24.75 15.82
C VAL A 180 1.20 25.08 15.24
N ASP A 181 1.18 25.63 14.04
CA ASP A 181 -0.02 25.86 13.24
C ASP A 181 0.05 24.96 11.98
N ILE A 182 -0.92 24.06 11.81
CA ILE A 182 -1.08 23.20 10.62
C ILE A 182 -2.35 23.61 9.89
N SER A 183 -2.24 23.93 8.61
CA SER A 183 -3.38 24.23 7.77
C SER A 183 -3.26 23.65 6.37
N GLY A 184 -4.40 23.48 5.70
CA GLY A 184 -4.48 22.99 4.34
C GLY A 184 -5.86 23.21 3.74
N PRO A 185 -6.00 23.15 2.41
CA PRO A 185 -7.28 23.35 1.73
C PRO A 185 -8.28 22.21 2.02
N GLY A 186 -7.79 21.02 2.36
CA GLY A 186 -8.61 19.84 2.68
C GLY A 186 -8.21 19.17 4.00
N ARG A 187 -9.12 18.37 4.55
CA ARG A 187 -8.88 17.60 5.79
C ARG A 187 -7.70 16.63 5.65
N ALA A 188 -7.56 15.98 4.49
CA ALA A 188 -6.47 15.05 4.21
C ALA A 188 -5.10 15.74 4.31
N GLY A 189 -4.96 16.94 3.75
CA GLY A 189 -3.75 17.74 3.89
C GLY A 189 -3.43 18.06 5.35
N VAL A 190 -4.41 18.53 6.13
CA VAL A 190 -4.22 18.79 7.57
C VAL A 190 -3.80 17.52 8.30
N PHE A 191 -4.45 16.39 8.04
CA PHE A 191 -4.07 15.08 8.59
C PHE A 191 -2.62 14.73 8.24
N TYR A 192 -2.19 14.88 6.99
CA TYR A 192 -0.79 14.63 6.58
C TYR A 192 0.21 15.57 7.25
N GLY A 193 -0.16 16.82 7.51
CA GLY A 193 0.63 17.71 8.35
C GLY A 193 0.82 17.17 9.76
N THR A 194 -0.24 16.60 10.37
CA THR A 194 -0.11 15.96 11.69
C THR A 194 0.82 14.75 11.66
N ARG A 195 0.88 14.00 10.55
CA ARG A 195 1.80 12.86 10.39
C ARG A 195 3.26 13.32 10.38
N THR A 196 3.54 14.40 9.65
CA THR A 196 4.87 15.04 9.64
C THR A 196 5.28 15.47 11.05
N LEU A 197 4.38 16.15 11.77
CA LEU A 197 4.64 16.57 13.15
C LEU A 197 4.91 15.39 14.07
N LYS A 198 4.05 14.36 14.02
CA LYS A 198 4.16 13.12 14.83
C LYS A 198 5.52 12.45 14.63
N GLN A 199 5.96 12.29 13.39
CA GLN A 199 7.27 11.70 13.08
C GLN A 199 8.43 12.57 13.57
N GLU A 200 8.33 13.89 13.42
CA GLU A 200 9.39 14.81 13.81
C GLU A 200 9.63 14.84 15.33
N VAL A 201 8.55 14.80 16.12
CA VAL A 201 8.63 14.81 17.59
C VAL A 201 8.77 13.41 18.20
N HIS A 202 8.81 12.37 17.37
CA HIS A 202 8.97 10.98 17.82
C HIS A 202 10.23 10.81 18.68
N GLY A 203 10.13 10.01 19.75
CA GLY A 203 11.25 9.75 20.67
C GLY A 203 11.72 10.98 21.47
N GLY A 204 10.87 11.99 21.63
CA GLY A 204 11.24 13.24 22.31
C GLY A 204 11.94 14.27 21.41
N GLY A 205 11.84 14.10 20.09
CA GLY A 205 12.29 15.05 19.09
C GLY A 205 11.65 16.44 19.23
N THR A 206 12.18 17.40 18.50
CA THR A 206 11.70 18.79 18.53
C THR A 206 11.45 19.25 17.10
N ALA A 207 10.20 19.63 16.81
CA ALA A 207 9.83 20.24 15.55
C ALA A 207 10.61 21.55 15.35
N PRO A 208 11.39 21.69 14.27
CA PRO A 208 12.25 22.84 14.06
C PRO A 208 11.45 24.09 13.73
N GLU A 209 11.92 25.27 14.16
CA GLU A 209 11.31 26.54 13.74
C GLU A 209 11.31 26.70 12.22
N GLY A 210 10.26 27.31 11.68
CA GLY A 210 10.17 27.57 10.25
C GLY A 210 8.81 27.20 9.66
N VAL A 211 8.78 27.08 8.34
CA VAL A 211 7.55 26.79 7.58
C VAL A 211 7.81 25.62 6.64
N VAL A 212 7.08 24.54 6.82
CA VAL A 212 6.97 23.46 5.86
C VAL A 212 5.80 23.74 4.91
N ARG A 213 6.03 23.56 3.61
CA ARG A 213 4.99 23.48 2.59
C ARG A 213 5.18 22.18 1.83
N ASP A 214 4.14 21.37 1.80
CA ASP A 214 4.29 19.98 1.36
C ASP A 214 3.01 19.48 0.68
N GLU A 215 3.19 18.63 -0.32
CA GLU A 215 2.13 18.05 -1.14
C GLU A 215 2.68 16.79 -1.84
N PRO A 216 1.86 15.77 -2.10
CA PRO A 216 2.28 14.61 -2.86
C PRO A 216 2.48 14.97 -4.34
N ALA A 217 3.50 14.40 -4.98
CA ALA A 217 3.67 14.50 -6.42
C ALA A 217 2.63 13.68 -7.21
N LYS A 218 2.13 12.58 -6.63
CA LYS A 218 1.16 11.69 -7.27
C LYS A 218 -0.13 11.55 -6.43
N PRO A 219 -1.32 11.66 -7.05
CA PRO A 219 -2.60 11.56 -6.33
C PRO A 219 -2.96 10.15 -5.86
N VAL A 220 -2.30 9.10 -6.34
CA VAL A 220 -2.51 7.70 -5.91
C VAL A 220 -1.26 7.16 -5.23
N ARG A 221 -1.40 6.82 -3.95
CA ARG A 221 -0.36 6.19 -3.13
C ARG A 221 -1.00 4.99 -2.47
N GLY A 222 -0.90 3.83 -3.14
CA GLY A 222 -1.66 2.64 -2.77
C GLY A 222 -0.83 1.48 -2.25
N PHE A 223 -1.49 0.68 -1.44
CA PHE A 223 -1.07 -0.66 -1.06
C PHE A 223 -2.18 -1.63 -1.40
N MET A 224 -1.88 -2.79 -1.97
CA MET A 224 -2.86 -3.84 -2.26
C MET A 224 -2.49 -5.12 -1.50
N LEU A 225 -3.51 -5.75 -0.93
CA LEU A 225 -3.39 -7.01 -0.20
C LEU A 225 -4.30 -8.07 -0.82
N ASP A 226 -3.69 -9.14 -1.30
CA ASP A 226 -4.38 -10.39 -1.64
C ASP A 226 -4.79 -11.11 -0.35
N ILE A 227 -6.08 -11.00 -0.02
CA ILE A 227 -6.69 -11.74 1.07
C ILE A 227 -7.38 -13.02 0.58
N ALA A 228 -7.65 -13.13 -0.73
CA ALA A 228 -8.23 -14.31 -1.38
C ALA A 228 -7.37 -15.55 -1.13
N ARG A 229 -6.10 -15.52 -1.56
CA ARG A 229 -5.19 -16.66 -1.47
C ARG A 229 -4.66 -16.86 -0.05
N LYS A 230 -4.42 -15.78 0.70
CA LYS A 230 -3.93 -15.82 2.08
C LYS A 230 -4.86 -15.08 3.05
N PRO A 231 -5.45 -15.75 4.06
CA PRO A 231 -6.23 -15.06 5.06
C PRO A 231 -5.35 -14.18 5.96
N TYR A 232 -5.86 -12.99 6.26
CA TYR A 232 -5.31 -12.07 7.26
C TYR A 232 -6.40 -11.72 8.27
N SER A 233 -6.03 -11.56 9.54
CA SER A 233 -6.99 -11.13 10.56
C SER A 233 -7.37 -9.66 10.37
N GLU A 234 -8.56 -9.28 10.85
CA GLU A 234 -8.99 -7.88 10.93
C GLU A 234 -7.92 -7.00 11.60
N SER A 235 -7.40 -7.42 12.76
CA SER A 235 -6.40 -6.68 13.51
C SER A 235 -5.12 -6.42 12.71
N TRP A 236 -4.67 -7.41 11.92
CA TRP A 236 -3.49 -7.26 11.08
C TRP A 236 -3.70 -6.20 9.99
N ILE A 237 -4.87 -6.22 9.35
CA ILE A 237 -5.26 -5.22 8.33
C ILE A 237 -5.35 -3.83 8.96
N GLU A 238 -5.95 -3.71 10.14
CA GLU A 238 -6.04 -2.45 10.87
C GLU A 238 -4.65 -1.87 11.22
N ASP A 239 -3.71 -2.73 11.62
CA ASP A 239 -2.33 -2.32 11.88
C ASP A 239 -1.64 -1.80 10.61
N ARG A 240 -1.90 -2.42 9.45
CA ARG A 240 -1.42 -1.88 8.17
C ARG A 240 -2.05 -0.53 7.85
N ILE A 241 -3.35 -0.33 8.09
CA ILE A 241 -4.01 0.97 7.88
C ILE A 241 -3.36 2.06 8.75
N ARG A 242 -3.01 1.77 10.00
CA ARG A 242 -2.30 2.70 10.89
C ARG A 242 -0.93 3.09 10.31
N GLU A 243 -0.14 2.10 9.88
CA GLU A 243 1.16 2.33 9.25
C GLU A 243 1.05 3.13 7.95
N LEU A 244 0.14 2.74 7.05
CA LEU A 244 -0.14 3.40 5.78
C LEU A 244 -0.54 4.87 6.00
N GLY A 245 -1.38 5.14 7.01
CA GLY A 245 -1.79 6.49 7.37
C GLY A 245 -0.62 7.36 7.84
N ASP A 246 0.28 6.81 8.68
CA ASP A 246 1.49 7.52 9.11
C ASP A 246 2.48 7.77 7.96
N LEU A 247 2.51 6.88 6.97
CA LEU A 247 3.29 7.01 5.73
C LEU A 247 2.60 7.87 4.66
N LYS A 248 1.37 8.35 4.90
CA LYS A 248 0.57 9.17 3.97
C LYS A 248 0.15 8.45 2.69
N TYR A 249 -0.02 7.13 2.74
CA TYR A 249 -0.78 6.41 1.72
C TYR A 249 -2.25 6.86 1.75
N ASN A 250 -2.94 6.73 0.62
CA ASN A 250 -4.36 7.10 0.50
C ASN A 250 -5.23 6.02 -0.13
N GLU A 251 -4.67 4.84 -0.41
CA GLU A 251 -5.42 3.73 -0.97
C GLU A 251 -5.01 2.37 -0.36
N LEU A 252 -6.01 1.55 -0.04
CA LEU A 252 -5.85 0.14 0.33
C LEU A 252 -6.70 -0.72 -0.61
N GLY A 253 -6.07 -1.42 -1.55
CA GLY A 253 -6.72 -2.44 -2.36
C GLY A 253 -6.92 -3.73 -1.58
N LEU A 254 -8.14 -4.29 -1.63
CA LEU A 254 -8.43 -5.62 -1.10
C LEU A 254 -8.84 -6.52 -2.28
N HIS A 255 -7.94 -7.44 -2.66
CA HIS A 255 -8.23 -8.50 -3.60
C HIS A 255 -8.76 -9.70 -2.78
N PHE A 256 -10.09 -9.82 -2.73
CA PHE A 256 -10.78 -10.75 -1.82
C PHE A 256 -11.53 -11.89 -2.51
N SER A 257 -11.52 -11.89 -3.85
CA SER A 257 -12.15 -12.88 -4.72
C SER A 257 -11.10 -13.39 -5.69
N ASP A 258 -10.85 -14.70 -5.68
CA ASP A 258 -9.97 -15.40 -6.62
C ASP A 258 -10.41 -16.88 -6.73
N ASP A 259 -9.68 -17.67 -7.50
CA ASP A 259 -9.80 -19.12 -7.63
C ASP A 259 -9.79 -19.86 -6.29
N GLN A 260 -9.04 -19.36 -5.31
CA GLN A 260 -8.76 -20.08 -4.07
C GLN A 260 -9.81 -19.84 -2.99
N ALA A 261 -10.40 -18.63 -2.94
CA ALA A 261 -11.39 -18.28 -1.93
C ALA A 261 -12.14 -16.99 -2.26
N PHE A 262 -13.31 -16.85 -1.64
CA PHE A 262 -14.07 -15.61 -1.55
C PHE A 262 -14.16 -15.20 -0.07
N ARG A 263 -13.45 -14.13 0.29
CA ARG A 263 -12.99 -13.88 1.68
C ARG A 263 -13.75 -12.80 2.42
N ILE A 264 -14.87 -12.35 1.87
CA ILE A 264 -15.78 -11.46 2.56
C ILE A 264 -17.17 -12.10 2.57
N GLU A 265 -17.84 -12.01 3.71
CA GLU A 265 -19.24 -12.41 3.85
C GLU A 265 -20.11 -11.76 2.77
N SER A 266 -20.92 -12.60 2.11
CA SER A 266 -21.92 -12.20 1.13
C SER A 266 -23.32 -12.54 1.65
N SER A 267 -24.27 -11.62 1.50
CA SER A 267 -25.67 -11.87 1.88
C SER A 267 -26.54 -12.26 0.69
N THR A 268 -26.23 -11.76 -0.51
CA THR A 268 -26.86 -12.15 -1.78
C THR A 268 -26.43 -13.56 -2.20
N HIS A 269 -25.19 -13.92 -1.93
CA HIS A 269 -24.59 -15.22 -2.29
C HIS A 269 -23.81 -15.84 -1.11
N PRO A 270 -24.48 -16.28 -0.03
CA PRO A 270 -23.78 -16.90 1.10
C PRO A 270 -23.06 -18.21 0.72
N GLU A 271 -23.45 -18.87 -0.36
CA GLU A 271 -22.92 -20.16 -0.83
C GLU A 271 -21.48 -20.11 -1.37
N ILE A 272 -21.00 -18.94 -1.79
CA ILE A 272 -19.63 -18.77 -2.33
C ILE A 272 -18.60 -18.45 -1.23
N VAL A 273 -19.06 -18.08 -0.04
CA VAL A 273 -18.21 -17.53 1.03
C VAL A 273 -17.34 -18.63 1.62
N SER A 274 -16.03 -18.40 1.65
CA SER A 274 -15.08 -19.35 2.21
C SER A 274 -15.16 -19.40 3.74
N PRO A 275 -14.87 -20.55 4.39
CA PRO A 275 -14.99 -20.68 5.85
C PRO A 275 -14.21 -19.62 6.64
N ASP A 276 -12.97 -19.36 6.22
CA ASP A 276 -12.10 -18.34 6.78
C ASP A 276 -12.31 -17.00 6.04
N HIS A 277 -13.30 -16.20 6.43
CA HIS A 277 -13.62 -14.91 5.79
C HIS A 277 -13.73 -13.76 6.80
N LEU A 278 -13.74 -12.54 6.29
CA LEU A 278 -14.13 -11.34 7.04
C LEU A 278 -15.64 -11.15 6.99
N THR A 279 -16.28 -10.98 8.14
CA THR A 279 -17.69 -10.56 8.21
C THR A 279 -17.86 -9.14 7.69
N LYS A 280 -19.07 -8.77 7.25
CA LYS A 280 -19.40 -7.39 6.86
C LYS A 280 -19.16 -6.40 8.00
N ALA A 281 -19.37 -6.82 9.25
CA ALA A 281 -19.09 -6.00 10.42
C ALA A 281 -17.60 -5.68 10.56
N GLN A 282 -16.72 -6.66 10.30
CA GLN A 282 -15.27 -6.46 10.27
C GLN A 282 -14.86 -5.53 9.13
N VAL A 283 -15.38 -5.75 7.93
CA VAL A 283 -15.09 -4.87 6.78
C VAL A 283 -15.53 -3.43 7.03
N LYS A 284 -16.70 -3.21 7.64
CA LYS A 284 -17.15 -1.86 8.03
C LYS A 284 -16.19 -1.18 9.01
N ARG A 285 -15.60 -1.92 9.96
CA ARG A 285 -14.59 -1.37 10.88
C ARG A 285 -13.28 -1.05 10.17
N ILE A 286 -12.84 -1.92 9.26
CA ILE A 286 -11.68 -1.69 8.39
C ILE A 286 -11.88 -0.41 7.56
N VAL A 287 -13.03 -0.27 6.88
CA VAL A 287 -13.37 0.92 6.08
C VAL A 287 -13.40 2.17 6.95
N ALA A 288 -14.09 2.13 8.09
CA ALA A 288 -14.16 3.29 8.99
C ALA A 288 -12.77 3.72 9.53
N LEU A 289 -11.90 2.74 9.85
CA LEU A 289 -10.54 3.04 10.27
C LEU A 289 -9.72 3.64 9.12
N ALA A 290 -9.84 3.11 7.90
CA ALA A 290 -9.17 3.64 6.71
C ALA A 290 -9.63 5.08 6.42
N ASP A 291 -10.93 5.35 6.47
CA ASP A 291 -11.51 6.69 6.29
C ASP A 291 -10.98 7.67 7.35
N SER A 292 -10.83 7.24 8.61
CA SER A 292 -10.24 8.07 9.67
C SER A 292 -8.77 8.46 9.43
N ARG A 293 -8.11 7.78 8.48
CA ARG A 293 -6.74 8.06 8.02
C ARG A 293 -6.68 8.62 6.60
N HIS A 294 -7.82 9.01 6.03
CA HIS A 294 -7.92 9.48 4.66
C HIS A 294 -7.41 8.44 3.64
N ILE A 295 -7.68 7.16 3.90
CA ILE A 295 -7.36 6.03 3.02
C ILE A 295 -8.66 5.47 2.44
N THR A 296 -8.75 5.43 1.12
CA THR A 296 -9.85 4.76 0.40
C THR A 296 -9.60 3.27 0.32
N VAL A 297 -10.54 2.45 0.78
CA VAL A 297 -10.50 0.99 0.55
C VAL A 297 -11.07 0.69 -0.83
N VAL A 298 -10.30 0.03 -1.69
CA VAL A 298 -10.65 -0.31 -3.07
C VAL A 298 -10.91 -1.81 -3.17
N PRO A 299 -12.16 -2.24 -3.29
CA PRO A 299 -12.49 -3.65 -3.47
C PRO A 299 -12.17 -4.13 -4.89
N GLU A 300 -11.96 -5.42 -5.01
CA GLU A 300 -11.80 -6.13 -6.28
C GLU A 300 -12.55 -7.45 -6.25
N ILE A 301 -13.46 -7.61 -7.21
CA ILE A 301 -14.02 -8.89 -7.61
C ILE A 301 -13.50 -9.12 -9.01
N ASP A 302 -12.54 -10.02 -9.14
CA ASP A 302 -11.92 -10.27 -10.42
C ASP A 302 -12.84 -11.12 -11.29
N SER A 303 -13.16 -10.61 -12.48
CA SER A 303 -14.04 -11.26 -13.44
C SER A 303 -13.71 -10.76 -14.86
N PRO A 304 -13.84 -11.61 -15.90
CA PRO A 304 -14.44 -12.93 -15.89
C PRO A 304 -13.46 -14.10 -15.62
N GLY A 305 -12.18 -13.82 -15.38
CA GLY A 305 -11.21 -14.80 -14.86
C GLY A 305 -11.25 -14.88 -13.33
N HIS A 306 -10.40 -15.74 -12.73
CA HIS A 306 -10.19 -15.80 -11.28
C HIS A 306 -11.44 -16.00 -10.41
N LEU A 307 -12.45 -16.69 -10.93
CA LEU A 307 -13.72 -16.92 -10.22
C LEU A 307 -13.84 -18.33 -9.64
N GLY A 308 -12.77 -19.12 -9.54
CA GLY A 308 -12.85 -20.53 -9.11
C GLY A 308 -13.61 -20.77 -7.79
N ALA A 309 -13.45 -19.91 -6.79
CA ALA A 309 -14.22 -20.03 -5.53
C ALA A 309 -15.72 -19.75 -5.72
N VAL A 310 -16.05 -18.79 -6.58
CA VAL A 310 -17.44 -18.45 -6.93
C VAL A 310 -18.08 -19.59 -7.73
N LEU A 311 -17.38 -20.10 -8.75
CA LEU A 311 -17.86 -21.13 -9.66
C LEU A 311 -17.97 -22.51 -9.02
N ALA A 312 -17.26 -22.78 -7.92
CA ALA A 312 -17.43 -24.00 -7.15
C ALA A 312 -18.86 -24.21 -6.65
N ALA A 313 -19.61 -23.12 -6.39
CA ALA A 313 -21.02 -23.16 -6.02
C ALA A 313 -21.97 -23.07 -7.22
N HIS A 314 -21.47 -22.65 -8.40
CA HIS A 314 -22.23 -22.42 -9.62
C HIS A 314 -21.61 -23.15 -10.83
N PRO A 315 -21.52 -24.49 -10.81
CA PRO A 315 -20.86 -25.29 -11.86
C PRO A 315 -21.56 -25.20 -13.23
N ASP A 316 -22.81 -24.75 -13.25
CA ASP A 316 -23.60 -24.45 -14.45
C ASP A 316 -23.11 -23.19 -15.18
N LEU A 317 -22.41 -22.29 -14.50
CA LEU A 317 -21.85 -21.06 -15.07
C LEU A 317 -20.37 -21.19 -15.45
N GLU A 318 -19.75 -22.36 -15.25
CA GLU A 318 -18.37 -22.61 -15.65
C GLU A 318 -18.20 -22.57 -17.18
N LEU A 319 -17.20 -21.83 -17.65
CA LEU A 319 -16.81 -21.87 -19.06
C LEU A 319 -16.26 -23.25 -19.41
N ARG A 320 -16.78 -23.83 -20.49
CA ARG A 320 -16.28 -25.08 -21.06
C ARG A 320 -15.73 -24.85 -22.46
N ASN A 321 -14.61 -25.48 -22.80
CA ASN A 321 -14.12 -25.45 -24.17
C ASN A 321 -14.98 -26.33 -25.10
N GLY A 322 -14.71 -26.29 -26.41
CA GLY A 322 -15.45 -27.07 -27.41
C GLY A 322 -15.45 -28.60 -27.22
N ASN A 323 -14.59 -29.13 -26.35
CA ASN A 323 -14.56 -30.56 -25.96
C ASN A 323 -15.30 -30.84 -24.64
N GLY A 324 -15.97 -29.84 -24.05
CA GLY A 324 -16.69 -29.94 -22.77
C GLY A 324 -15.81 -29.86 -21.52
N VAL A 325 -14.51 -29.58 -21.66
CA VAL A 325 -13.59 -29.47 -20.51
C VAL A 325 -13.75 -28.10 -19.86
N VAL A 326 -13.88 -28.09 -18.53
CA VAL A 326 -13.94 -26.87 -17.71
C VAL A 326 -12.66 -26.07 -17.85
N THR A 327 -12.80 -24.77 -18.09
CA THR A 327 -11.71 -23.80 -18.05
C THR A 327 -11.64 -23.21 -16.65
N LYS A 328 -10.55 -23.52 -15.94
CA LYS A 328 -10.35 -23.13 -14.54
C LYS A 328 -10.56 -21.63 -14.34
N GLY A 329 -11.39 -21.27 -13.36
CA GLY A 329 -11.59 -19.89 -12.92
C GLY A 329 -12.35 -19.00 -13.91
N ALA A 330 -12.77 -19.52 -15.06
CA ALA A 330 -13.41 -18.74 -16.11
C ALA A 330 -14.93 -18.93 -16.07
N ILE A 331 -15.67 -17.84 -15.88
CA ILE A 331 -17.14 -17.84 -15.98
C ILE A 331 -17.57 -17.79 -17.45
N ASP A 332 -18.64 -18.51 -17.83
CA ASP A 332 -19.17 -18.43 -19.18
C ASP A 332 -19.93 -17.12 -19.39
N ILE A 333 -19.27 -16.13 -19.97
CA ILE A 333 -19.84 -14.80 -20.24
C ILE A 333 -20.93 -14.79 -21.33
N SER A 334 -21.22 -15.93 -21.97
CA SER A 334 -22.37 -16.05 -22.88
C SER A 334 -23.67 -16.40 -22.16
N GLU A 335 -23.59 -16.86 -20.91
CA GLU A 335 -24.74 -17.23 -20.11
C GLU A 335 -25.30 -16.01 -19.34
N PRO A 336 -26.61 -15.70 -19.46
CA PRO A 336 -27.20 -14.55 -18.75
C PRO A 336 -27.07 -14.62 -17.23
N GLY A 337 -27.12 -15.83 -16.65
CA GLY A 337 -26.95 -16.05 -15.21
C GLY A 337 -25.59 -15.60 -14.69
N SER A 338 -24.55 -15.67 -15.52
CA SER A 338 -23.20 -15.21 -15.19
C SER A 338 -23.15 -13.72 -14.89
N ALA A 339 -23.77 -12.91 -15.75
CA ALA A 339 -23.81 -11.47 -15.55
C ALA A 339 -24.63 -11.12 -14.30
N GLN A 340 -25.76 -11.81 -14.09
CA GLN A 340 -26.60 -11.57 -12.91
C GLN A 340 -25.85 -11.85 -11.59
N LEU A 341 -25.17 -12.99 -11.49
CA LEU A 341 -24.38 -13.36 -10.31
C LEU A 341 -23.34 -12.29 -9.97
N ILE A 342 -22.55 -11.85 -10.96
CA ILE A 342 -21.53 -10.84 -10.71
C ILE A 342 -22.15 -9.48 -10.39
N ASP A 343 -23.30 -9.14 -10.96
CA ASP A 343 -23.97 -7.86 -10.70
C ASP A 343 -24.56 -7.78 -9.30
N ASP A 344 -25.14 -8.87 -8.82
CA ASP A 344 -25.66 -8.98 -7.47
C ASP A 344 -24.52 -8.80 -6.45
N LEU A 345 -23.34 -9.37 -6.71
CA LEU A 345 -22.14 -9.15 -5.89
C LEU A 345 -21.64 -7.70 -5.98
N LEU A 346 -21.45 -7.15 -7.19
CA LEU A 346 -20.96 -5.77 -7.37
C LEU A 346 -21.89 -4.76 -6.66
N ASN A 347 -23.21 -4.94 -6.78
CA ASN A 347 -24.21 -4.09 -6.12
C ASN A 347 -24.15 -4.22 -4.59
N GLU A 348 -24.02 -5.44 -4.06
CA GLU A 348 -23.89 -5.65 -2.63
C GLU A 348 -22.64 -4.96 -2.07
N TYR A 349 -21.48 -5.22 -2.69
CA TYR A 349 -20.20 -4.73 -2.20
C TYR A 349 -20.02 -3.22 -2.42
N ALA A 350 -20.68 -2.63 -3.43
CA ALA A 350 -20.75 -1.18 -3.57
C ALA A 350 -21.41 -0.48 -2.37
N GLY A 351 -22.31 -1.17 -1.66
CA GLY A 351 -22.91 -0.70 -0.40
C GLY A 351 -22.02 -0.92 0.84
N LEU A 352 -21.08 -1.87 0.78
CA LEU A 352 -20.13 -2.15 1.87
C LEU A 352 -18.89 -1.24 1.82
N PHE A 353 -18.38 -0.99 0.61
CA PHE A 353 -17.21 -0.15 0.35
C PHE A 353 -17.67 1.24 -0.09
N THR A 354 -17.70 2.17 0.86
CA THR A 354 -18.22 3.53 0.62
C THR A 354 -17.24 4.47 -0.08
N GLY A 355 -16.00 4.02 -0.32
CA GLY A 355 -14.94 4.77 -1.00
C GLY A 355 -15.20 5.05 -2.48
N GLY A 356 -14.58 6.08 -3.05
CA GLY A 356 -14.85 6.53 -4.42
C GLY A 356 -14.24 5.70 -5.55
N ARG A 357 -13.54 4.60 -5.26
CA ARG A 357 -12.72 3.85 -6.24
C ARG A 357 -13.06 2.36 -6.21
N TRP A 358 -12.93 1.70 -7.37
CA TRP A 358 -13.21 0.27 -7.55
C TRP A 358 -12.23 -0.36 -8.54
N ASN A 359 -11.79 -1.60 -8.30
CA ASN A 359 -11.08 -2.40 -9.31
C ASN A 359 -12.01 -3.48 -9.86
N LEU A 360 -12.23 -3.48 -11.17
CA LEU A 360 -13.11 -4.44 -11.85
C LEU A 360 -12.44 -5.79 -12.13
N GLY A 361 -11.13 -5.89 -11.87
CA GLY A 361 -10.33 -7.04 -12.29
C GLY A 361 -10.14 -7.05 -13.81
N GLY A 362 -10.41 -8.19 -14.42
CA GLY A 362 -10.45 -8.37 -15.87
C GLY A 362 -9.14 -8.89 -16.46
N ASP A 363 -8.20 -9.33 -15.62
CA ASP A 363 -6.98 -9.99 -16.05
C ASP A 363 -7.19 -11.48 -16.35
N GLU A 364 -6.23 -12.03 -17.07
CA GLU A 364 -6.00 -13.46 -17.29
C GLU A 364 -7.22 -14.34 -17.64
N TYR A 365 -8.25 -13.76 -18.28
CA TYR A 365 -9.40 -14.53 -18.75
C TYR A 365 -8.96 -15.63 -19.72
N GLN A 366 -8.94 -16.87 -19.22
CA GLN A 366 -8.30 -18.02 -19.86
C GLN A 366 -8.83 -18.31 -21.27
N ALA A 367 -10.06 -17.88 -21.59
CA ALA A 367 -10.60 -18.00 -22.93
C ALA A 367 -9.75 -17.27 -23.98
N LEU A 368 -9.20 -16.11 -23.63
CA LEU A 368 -8.39 -15.25 -24.51
C LEU A 368 -6.90 -15.58 -24.46
N MET A 369 -6.48 -16.50 -23.59
CA MET A 369 -5.14 -17.11 -23.59
C MET A 369 -5.01 -18.25 -24.61
N ALA A 370 -6.14 -18.77 -25.13
CA ALA A 370 -6.12 -19.78 -26.18
C ALA A 370 -5.55 -19.22 -27.50
N ARG A 371 -4.81 -20.03 -28.25
CA ARG A 371 -4.24 -19.63 -29.56
C ARG A 371 -5.30 -19.15 -30.56
N ASN A 372 -6.50 -19.73 -30.50
CA ASN A 372 -7.66 -19.32 -31.28
C ASN A 372 -8.91 -19.42 -30.39
N PRO A 373 -9.26 -18.33 -29.67
CA PRO A 373 -10.41 -18.31 -28.76
C PRO A 373 -11.73 -18.67 -29.45
N GLN A 374 -11.90 -18.25 -30.71
CA GLN A 374 -13.15 -18.46 -31.46
C GLN A 374 -13.42 -19.94 -31.75
N THR A 375 -12.36 -20.73 -31.97
CA THR A 375 -12.48 -22.18 -32.16
C THR A 375 -12.47 -22.93 -30.82
N ALA A 376 -11.69 -22.46 -29.84
CA ALA A 376 -11.61 -23.10 -28.54
C ALA A 376 -12.93 -22.99 -27.75
N TYR A 377 -13.66 -21.88 -27.92
CA TYR A 377 -14.91 -21.57 -27.21
C TYR A 377 -16.00 -21.15 -28.21
N PRO A 378 -16.58 -22.09 -28.96
CA PRO A 378 -17.53 -21.79 -30.02
C PRO A 378 -18.81 -21.10 -29.52
N GLN A 379 -19.23 -21.34 -28.28
CA GLN A 379 -20.40 -20.68 -27.67
C GLN A 379 -20.14 -19.18 -27.44
N LEU A 380 -18.95 -18.81 -26.95
CA LEU A 380 -18.57 -17.40 -26.80
C LEU A 380 -18.49 -16.72 -28.17
N ALA A 381 -17.95 -17.41 -29.18
CA ALA A 381 -17.91 -16.89 -30.55
C ALA A 381 -19.31 -16.72 -31.16
N ALA A 382 -20.24 -17.64 -30.88
CA ALA A 382 -21.62 -17.54 -31.33
C ALA A 382 -22.33 -16.36 -30.66
N ALA A 383 -22.20 -16.21 -29.34
CA ALA A 383 -22.76 -15.10 -28.57
C ALA A 383 -22.21 -13.74 -29.04
N ALA A 384 -20.90 -13.66 -29.29
CA ALA A 384 -20.27 -12.46 -29.85
C ALA A 384 -20.86 -12.09 -31.23
N ARG A 385 -21.01 -13.06 -32.12
CA ARG A 385 -21.59 -12.82 -33.45
C ARG A 385 -23.07 -12.44 -33.39
N GLN A 386 -23.80 -13.04 -32.47
CA GLN A 386 -25.20 -12.69 -32.23
C GLN A 386 -25.34 -11.24 -31.76
N ARG A 387 -24.45 -10.80 -30.86
CA ARG A 387 -24.51 -9.45 -30.28
C ARG A 387 -23.95 -8.35 -31.19
N PHE A 388 -22.85 -8.61 -31.89
CA PHE A 388 -22.10 -7.59 -32.64
C PHE A 388 -22.08 -7.81 -34.16
N GLY A 389 -22.83 -8.79 -34.66
CA GLY A 389 -22.89 -9.15 -36.07
C GLY A 389 -21.77 -10.09 -36.52
N ALA A 390 -21.68 -10.35 -37.82
CA ALA A 390 -20.81 -11.40 -38.37
C ALA A 390 -19.32 -11.29 -38.01
N ASN A 391 -18.84 -10.07 -37.72
CA ASN A 391 -17.45 -9.81 -37.35
C ASN A 391 -17.20 -9.81 -35.83
N GLY A 392 -18.26 -9.93 -35.02
CA GLY A 392 -18.14 -10.02 -33.57
C GLY A 392 -17.31 -11.22 -33.14
N ASN A 393 -16.43 -11.01 -32.16
CA ASN A 393 -15.48 -12.02 -31.71
C ASN A 393 -15.42 -12.12 -30.17
N VAL A 394 -14.75 -13.15 -29.65
CA VAL A 394 -14.68 -13.41 -28.19
C VAL A 394 -14.12 -12.21 -27.41
N ALA A 395 -13.14 -11.48 -27.96
CA ALA A 395 -12.59 -10.29 -27.31
C ALA A 395 -13.60 -9.13 -27.27
N ASP A 396 -14.45 -8.96 -28.29
CA ASP A 396 -15.56 -8.00 -28.24
C ASP A 396 -16.53 -8.32 -27.11
N LEU A 397 -16.85 -9.61 -26.94
CA LEU A 397 -17.74 -10.06 -25.87
C LEU A 397 -17.12 -9.85 -24.48
N THR A 398 -15.83 -10.14 -24.31
CA THR A 398 -15.12 -9.89 -23.04
C THR A 398 -14.94 -8.39 -22.77
N THR A 399 -14.69 -7.56 -23.78
CA THR A 399 -14.66 -6.10 -23.61
C THR A 399 -16.03 -5.56 -23.21
N GLN A 400 -17.11 -6.06 -23.80
CA GLN A 400 -18.47 -5.68 -23.39
C GLN A 400 -18.79 -6.13 -21.97
N TRP A 401 -18.34 -7.32 -21.55
CA TRP A 401 -18.48 -7.77 -20.16
C TRP A 401 -17.89 -6.75 -19.18
N LEU A 402 -16.64 -6.33 -19.44
CA LEU A 402 -15.97 -5.32 -18.61
C LEU A 402 -16.76 -3.99 -18.58
N ASP A 403 -17.23 -3.52 -19.73
CA ASP A 403 -18.00 -2.27 -19.83
C ASP A 403 -19.36 -2.34 -19.12
N ASP A 404 -20.05 -3.49 -19.21
CA ASP A 404 -21.33 -3.70 -18.51
C ASP A 404 -21.11 -3.70 -16.98
N ARG A 405 -20.04 -4.34 -16.48
CA ARG A 405 -19.69 -4.32 -15.05
C ARG A 405 -19.24 -2.94 -14.59
N ALA A 406 -18.51 -2.22 -15.44
CA ALA A 406 -18.21 -0.81 -15.22
C ALA A 406 -19.49 0.02 -15.08
N ALA A 407 -20.52 -0.23 -15.92
CA ALA A 407 -21.81 0.46 -15.81
C ALA A 407 -22.52 0.20 -14.48
N THR A 408 -22.50 -1.04 -13.99
CA THR A 408 -23.07 -1.39 -12.67
C THR A 408 -22.38 -0.64 -11.55
N VAL A 409 -21.04 -0.65 -11.52
CA VAL A 409 -20.27 0.06 -10.48
C VAL A 409 -20.40 1.58 -10.61
N ARG A 410 -20.46 2.12 -11.83
CA ARG A 410 -20.67 3.55 -12.10
C ARG A 410 -22.01 4.06 -11.56
N ALA A 411 -23.05 3.23 -11.55
CA ALA A 411 -24.34 3.58 -10.97
C ALA A 411 -24.25 3.89 -9.45
N HIS A 412 -23.20 3.42 -8.78
CA HIS A 412 -22.88 3.73 -7.38
C HIS A 412 -21.91 4.91 -7.21
N GLY A 413 -21.67 5.68 -8.27
CA GLY A 413 -20.83 6.89 -8.24
C GLY A 413 -19.35 6.63 -8.01
N ARG A 414 -18.84 5.47 -8.45
CA ARG A 414 -17.44 5.09 -8.30
C ARG A 414 -16.62 5.44 -9.55
N THR A 415 -15.33 5.63 -9.37
CA THR A 415 -14.33 5.63 -10.45
C THR A 415 -13.72 4.23 -10.54
N MET A 416 -13.71 3.65 -11.74
CA MET A 416 -13.28 2.28 -11.96
C MET A 416 -11.91 2.22 -12.63
N ARG A 417 -11.15 1.19 -12.26
CA ARG A 417 -10.00 0.71 -13.02
C ARG A 417 -10.17 -0.77 -13.37
N ALA A 418 -9.39 -1.22 -14.34
CA ALA A 418 -9.28 -2.62 -14.72
C ALA A 418 -7.82 -2.95 -15.06
N TRP A 419 -7.43 -4.22 -14.92
CA TRP A 419 -6.08 -4.67 -15.25
C TRP A 419 -5.80 -4.54 -16.74
N ASN A 420 -4.55 -4.16 -17.08
CA ASN A 420 -4.22 -3.71 -18.44
C ASN A 420 -4.40 -4.79 -19.52
N ASP A 421 -4.20 -6.06 -19.20
CA ASP A 421 -4.36 -7.18 -20.12
C ASP A 421 -5.83 -7.48 -20.47
N GLY A 422 -6.79 -6.98 -19.67
CA GLY A 422 -8.22 -6.97 -20.00
C GLY A 422 -8.60 -6.02 -21.17
N PHE A 423 -7.67 -5.19 -21.64
CA PHE A 423 -7.88 -4.27 -22.77
C PHE A 423 -7.38 -4.88 -24.08
N TYR A 424 -8.17 -5.81 -24.63
CA TYR A 424 -7.77 -6.63 -25.77
C TYR A 424 -7.66 -5.86 -27.09
N ARG A 425 -6.51 -5.94 -27.77
CA ARG A 425 -6.32 -5.39 -29.12
C ARG A 425 -7.20 -6.06 -30.18
N SER A 426 -7.62 -7.29 -29.94
CA SER A 426 -8.44 -8.09 -30.85
C SER A 426 -9.92 -7.75 -30.78
N ALA A 427 -10.37 -6.93 -29.81
CA ALA A 427 -11.70 -6.34 -29.85
C ALA A 427 -11.75 -5.28 -30.97
N THR A 428 -12.73 -5.42 -31.87
CA THR A 428 -12.86 -4.60 -33.08
C THR A 428 -14.24 -3.95 -33.23
N ALA A 429 -15.27 -4.54 -32.62
CA ALA A 429 -16.64 -4.04 -32.62
C ALA A 429 -16.96 -3.24 -31.34
N VAL A 430 -16.27 -3.54 -30.23
CA VAL A 430 -16.45 -2.86 -28.94
C VAL A 430 -15.16 -2.17 -28.53
N ARG A 431 -15.28 -0.97 -27.95
CA ARG A 431 -14.15 -0.24 -27.36
C ARG A 431 -14.39 -0.10 -25.86
N PRO A 432 -13.41 -0.43 -25.00
CA PRO A 432 -13.56 -0.26 -23.56
C PRO A 432 -13.90 1.19 -23.22
N ALA A 433 -14.78 1.41 -22.25
CA ALA A 433 -15.22 2.74 -21.85
C ALA A 433 -14.04 3.69 -21.57
N ASP A 434 -14.15 4.94 -22.04
CA ASP A 434 -13.05 5.91 -22.03
C ASP A 434 -12.67 6.38 -20.60
N ASP A 435 -13.62 6.30 -19.66
CA ASP A 435 -13.42 6.66 -18.25
C ASP A 435 -12.79 5.55 -17.41
N LEU A 436 -12.51 4.37 -17.98
CA LEU A 436 -11.78 3.31 -17.30
C LEU A 436 -10.29 3.66 -17.18
N GLN A 437 -9.83 3.75 -15.94
CA GLN A 437 -8.41 3.85 -15.62
C GLN A 437 -7.72 2.49 -15.82
N VAL A 438 -6.45 2.53 -16.22
CA VAL A 438 -5.66 1.32 -16.47
C VAL A 438 -4.84 0.98 -15.22
N ALA A 439 -5.07 -0.18 -14.61
CA ALA A 439 -4.18 -0.77 -13.62
C ALA A 439 -3.08 -1.55 -14.35
N TYR A 440 -1.90 -0.95 -14.54
CA TYR A 440 -0.84 -1.56 -15.34
C TYR A 440 0.14 -2.35 -14.47
N TRP A 441 0.09 -3.68 -14.53
CA TRP A 441 0.90 -4.56 -13.69
C TRP A 441 2.07 -5.18 -14.45
N THR A 442 1.80 -5.95 -15.50
CA THR A 442 2.80 -6.60 -16.34
C THR A 442 2.46 -6.48 -17.82
N GLY A 443 3.40 -6.89 -18.66
CA GLY A 443 3.17 -7.04 -20.09
C GLY A 443 3.72 -8.35 -20.65
N LYS A 444 3.78 -9.38 -19.80
CA LYS A 444 4.19 -10.74 -20.15
C LYS A 444 3.06 -11.52 -20.84
N GLU A 445 1.81 -11.10 -20.65
CA GLU A 445 0.64 -11.75 -21.25
C GLU A 445 0.58 -11.66 -22.77
N ILE A 446 -0.06 -12.65 -23.37
CA ILE A 446 -0.27 -12.73 -24.82
C ILE A 446 -1.12 -11.52 -25.25
N GLY A 447 -0.60 -10.76 -26.23
CA GLY A 447 -1.31 -9.58 -26.73
C GLY A 447 -1.17 -8.33 -25.87
N ALA A 448 -0.36 -8.37 -24.78
CA ALA A 448 -0.14 -7.23 -23.91
C ALA A 448 0.34 -5.98 -24.67
N ARG A 449 -0.17 -4.82 -24.24
CA ARG A 449 0.15 -3.52 -24.83
C ARG A 449 1.24 -2.83 -24.05
N GLN A 450 2.08 -2.04 -24.71
CA GLN A 450 3.06 -1.20 -24.03
C GLN A 450 2.34 -0.08 -23.27
N PRO A 451 2.85 0.41 -22.12
CA PRO A 451 2.21 1.49 -21.36
C PRO A 451 1.89 2.72 -22.22
N GLN A 452 2.80 3.07 -23.15
CA GLN A 452 2.66 4.21 -24.04
C GLN A 452 1.43 4.12 -24.94
N GLU A 453 0.92 2.92 -25.26
CA GLU A 453 -0.27 2.77 -26.09
C GLU A 453 -1.55 3.20 -25.37
N TYR A 454 -1.65 2.94 -24.06
CA TYR A 454 -2.76 3.42 -23.23
C TYR A 454 -2.67 4.93 -23.04
N LEU A 455 -1.47 5.42 -22.72
CA LEU A 455 -1.20 6.84 -22.50
C LEU A 455 -1.39 7.67 -23.78
N SER A 456 -1.03 7.15 -24.96
CA SER A 456 -1.30 7.82 -26.23
C SER A 456 -2.78 7.82 -26.60
N ALA A 457 -3.56 6.89 -26.05
CA ALA A 457 -5.01 6.85 -26.21
C ALA A 457 -5.74 7.77 -25.21
N GLY A 458 -5.01 8.53 -24.38
CA GLY A 458 -5.57 9.47 -23.42
C GLY A 458 -6.06 8.85 -22.11
N ARG A 459 -5.72 7.59 -21.84
CA ARG A 459 -6.13 6.91 -20.60
C ARG A 459 -5.24 7.30 -19.43
N GLU A 460 -5.87 7.50 -18.28
CA GLU A 460 -5.18 7.56 -17.01
C GLU A 460 -4.71 6.16 -16.57
N LEU A 461 -3.57 6.10 -15.87
CA LEU A 461 -2.90 4.87 -15.51
C LEU A 461 -2.49 4.88 -14.03
N VAL A 462 -2.73 3.77 -13.34
CA VAL A 462 -2.19 3.46 -12.01
C VAL A 462 -1.11 2.40 -12.16
N ASN A 463 0.08 2.68 -11.62
CA ASN A 463 1.27 1.86 -11.80
C ASN A 463 1.35 0.71 -10.80
N TYR A 464 1.35 -0.53 -11.29
CA TYR A 464 1.49 -1.77 -10.54
C TYR A 464 2.75 -2.56 -10.94
N ASN A 465 3.76 -1.89 -11.52
CA ASN A 465 4.96 -2.49 -12.08
C ASN A 465 5.45 -3.74 -11.32
N ASP A 466 5.38 -4.90 -12.00
CA ASP A 466 5.69 -6.21 -11.45
C ASP A 466 7.17 -6.43 -11.06
N GLU A 467 8.07 -5.54 -11.46
CA GLU A 467 9.50 -5.63 -11.13
C GLU A 467 9.87 -4.90 -9.83
N PHE A 468 9.16 -3.82 -9.48
CA PHE A 468 9.46 -3.00 -8.31
C PHE A 468 8.37 -3.02 -7.24
N LEU A 469 7.12 -3.38 -7.59
CA LEU A 469 5.97 -3.20 -6.70
C LEU A 469 5.24 -4.50 -6.34
N TYR A 470 5.70 -5.67 -6.81
CA TYR A 470 5.03 -6.97 -6.60
C TYR A 470 5.73 -7.86 -5.57
N TYR A 471 5.20 -7.89 -4.35
CA TYR A 471 5.67 -8.76 -3.28
C TYR A 471 4.94 -10.10 -3.33
N VAL A 472 5.46 -11.06 -4.10
CA VAL A 472 4.83 -12.37 -4.30
C VAL A 472 5.38 -13.39 -3.30
N LEU A 473 4.49 -14.01 -2.52
CA LEU A 473 4.89 -15.02 -1.52
C LEU A 473 5.42 -16.28 -2.21
N GLY A 474 6.62 -16.70 -1.83
CA GLY A 474 7.32 -17.87 -2.36
C GLY A 474 7.91 -17.72 -3.76
N GLN A 475 7.67 -16.60 -4.46
CA GLN A 475 8.27 -16.24 -5.76
C GLN A 475 8.18 -17.33 -6.86
N PRO A 476 7.02 -17.98 -7.08
CA PRO A 476 6.91 -19.13 -7.98
C PRO A 476 7.18 -18.82 -9.47
N GLN A 477 6.91 -17.59 -9.93
CA GLN A 477 6.90 -17.24 -11.37
C GLN A 477 8.11 -16.42 -11.84
N THR A 478 9.28 -16.56 -11.23
CA THR A 478 10.51 -15.79 -11.58
C THR A 478 10.35 -14.26 -11.51
N PHE A 479 9.34 -13.76 -10.79
CA PHE A 479 9.19 -12.33 -10.50
C PHE A 479 10.43 -11.80 -9.76
N VAL A 480 10.75 -10.55 -10.06
CA VAL A 480 11.85 -9.87 -9.42
C VAL A 480 11.36 -9.36 -8.06
N TYR A 481 11.91 -9.91 -6.98
CA TYR A 481 11.44 -9.57 -5.64
C TYR A 481 11.72 -8.09 -5.28
N PRO A 482 10.71 -7.34 -4.81
CA PRO A 482 10.85 -5.91 -4.58
C PRO A 482 11.50 -5.66 -3.24
N THR A 483 12.68 -5.04 -3.27
CA THR A 483 13.36 -4.59 -2.05
C THR A 483 13.21 -3.08 -1.91
N GLY A 484 13.13 -2.60 -0.67
CA GLY A 484 13.06 -1.16 -0.41
C GLY A 484 14.22 -0.39 -1.05
N ARG A 485 15.43 -0.98 -1.05
CA ARG A 485 16.61 -0.36 -1.66
C ARG A 485 16.45 -0.17 -3.16
N ARG A 486 16.00 -1.20 -3.88
CA ARG A 486 15.78 -1.11 -5.33
C ARG A 486 14.74 -0.05 -5.67
N ILE A 487 13.63 -0.02 -4.96
CA ILE A 487 12.58 0.99 -5.17
C ILE A 487 13.14 2.39 -4.92
N TYR A 488 13.83 2.58 -3.80
CA TYR A 488 14.37 3.87 -3.40
C TYR A 488 15.42 4.42 -4.38
N GLU A 489 16.33 3.57 -4.84
CA GLU A 489 17.46 3.97 -5.70
C GLU A 489 17.13 3.98 -7.20
N GLN A 490 16.18 3.15 -7.66
CA GLN A 490 16.05 2.87 -9.11
C GLN A 490 14.64 3.14 -9.66
N TRP A 491 13.59 3.02 -8.86
CA TRP A 491 12.23 3.17 -9.36
C TRP A 491 11.81 4.64 -9.45
N ASN A 492 10.93 4.96 -10.39
CA ASN A 492 10.28 6.25 -10.50
C ASN A 492 8.84 6.00 -11.00
N PRO A 493 7.84 6.83 -10.63
CA PRO A 493 6.47 6.58 -11.04
C PRO A 493 6.26 6.42 -12.56
N ARG A 494 7.11 7.01 -13.40
CA ARG A 494 7.08 6.82 -14.87
C ARG A 494 7.59 5.47 -15.35
N VAL A 495 8.25 4.68 -14.49
CA VAL A 495 8.66 3.30 -14.77
C VAL A 495 7.45 2.40 -14.55
N VAL A 496 6.60 2.33 -15.57
CA VAL A 496 5.34 1.58 -15.55
C VAL A 496 5.54 0.10 -15.91
N ARG A 497 6.54 -0.21 -16.74
CA ARG A 497 6.90 -1.58 -17.13
C ARG A 497 8.41 -1.77 -17.12
N GLY A 498 8.88 -2.89 -16.58
CA GLY A 498 10.31 -3.18 -16.45
C GLY A 498 11.02 -2.08 -15.66
N THR A 499 12.17 -1.63 -16.16
CA THR A 499 13.02 -0.61 -15.50
C THR A 499 13.10 0.74 -16.20
N THR A 500 12.44 0.90 -17.35
CA THR A 500 12.58 2.11 -18.18
C THR A 500 11.37 3.02 -18.04
N ALA A 501 11.62 4.31 -17.78
CA ALA A 501 10.58 5.31 -17.66
C ALA A 501 9.94 5.62 -19.03
N VAL A 502 8.62 5.79 -19.06
CA VAL A 502 7.93 6.36 -20.21
C VAL A 502 8.26 7.85 -20.39
N PRO A 503 8.05 8.44 -21.59
CA PRO A 503 8.33 9.86 -21.82
C PRO A 503 7.63 10.80 -20.82
N ALA A 504 8.33 11.86 -20.40
CA ALA A 504 7.86 12.79 -19.37
C ALA A 504 6.52 13.49 -19.70
N ARG A 505 6.16 13.61 -20.98
CA ARG A 505 4.86 14.17 -21.42
C ARG A 505 3.64 13.40 -20.91
N TYR A 506 3.83 12.17 -20.43
CA TYR A 506 2.76 11.34 -19.89
C TYR A 506 2.69 11.36 -18.36
N ASP A 507 3.54 12.15 -17.68
CA ASP A 507 3.64 12.09 -16.21
C ASP A 507 2.31 12.38 -15.51
N ASP A 508 1.54 13.35 -16.00
CA ASP A 508 0.24 13.73 -15.43
C ASP A 508 -0.85 12.66 -15.62
N GLN A 509 -0.72 11.80 -16.65
CA GLN A 509 -1.64 10.68 -16.87
C GLN A 509 -1.31 9.47 -16.00
N ILE A 510 -0.11 9.44 -15.38
CA ILE A 510 0.28 8.40 -14.44
C ILE A 510 -0.07 8.88 -13.04
N LEU A 511 -1.20 8.41 -12.53
CA LEU A 511 -1.82 8.87 -11.30
C LEU A 511 -1.02 8.51 -10.04
N GLY A 512 -0.10 7.55 -10.14
CA GLY A 512 0.72 7.12 -9.03
C GLY A 512 1.01 5.63 -9.10
N GLY A 513 1.14 4.98 -7.95
CA GLY A 513 1.49 3.56 -7.90
C GLY A 513 0.98 2.83 -6.68
N VAL A 514 0.92 1.51 -6.81
CA VAL A 514 0.39 0.58 -5.81
C VAL A 514 1.39 -0.53 -5.55
N PHE A 515 1.82 -0.66 -4.29
CA PHE A 515 2.63 -1.79 -3.85
C PHE A 515 1.72 -2.98 -3.50
N ALA A 516 1.84 -4.09 -4.22
CA ALA A 516 0.94 -5.23 -4.12
C ALA A 516 1.59 -6.43 -3.43
N VAL A 517 0.87 -7.06 -2.50
CA VAL A 517 1.25 -8.34 -1.88
C VAL A 517 0.36 -9.43 -2.45
N TRP A 518 0.97 -10.43 -3.07
CA TRP A 518 0.29 -11.56 -3.68
C TRP A 518 0.58 -12.86 -2.93
N GLY A 519 -0.47 -13.61 -2.62
CA GLY A 519 -0.46 -14.81 -1.79
C GLY A 519 -0.26 -16.12 -2.54
N ASP A 520 0.37 -16.13 -3.72
CA ASP A 520 0.49 -17.30 -4.61
C ASP A 520 0.89 -18.60 -3.90
N LEU A 521 1.90 -18.52 -3.03
CA LEU A 521 2.25 -19.59 -2.10
C LEU A 521 1.97 -19.11 -0.67
N PRO A 522 0.72 -19.20 -0.18
CA PRO A 522 0.28 -18.48 1.01
C PRO A 522 0.96 -18.97 2.30
N GLY A 523 1.48 -20.20 2.29
CA GLY A 523 2.26 -20.81 3.37
C GLY A 523 3.74 -20.45 3.39
N ALA A 524 4.25 -19.71 2.38
CA ALA A 524 5.67 -19.38 2.31
C ALA A 524 6.12 -18.37 3.38
N GLN A 525 5.18 -17.57 3.91
CA GLN A 525 5.43 -16.61 4.99
C GLN A 525 4.23 -16.49 5.94
N THR A 526 4.49 -16.27 7.23
CA THR A 526 3.45 -15.86 8.20
C THR A 526 3.03 -14.40 7.96
N PRO A 527 1.84 -13.97 8.41
CA PRO A 527 1.44 -12.56 8.33
C PRO A 527 2.47 -11.59 8.94
N GLU A 528 3.16 -11.97 10.00
CA GLU A 528 4.20 -11.17 10.66
C GLU A 528 5.45 -11.06 9.80
N GLN A 529 5.84 -12.15 9.12
CA GLN A 529 6.93 -12.14 8.15
C GLN A 529 6.61 -11.24 6.96
N VAL A 530 5.37 -11.26 6.48
CA VAL A 530 4.90 -10.33 5.43
C VAL A 530 5.00 -8.89 5.92
N ALA A 531 4.47 -8.58 7.10
CA ALA A 531 4.54 -7.23 7.69
C ALA A 531 6.00 -6.74 7.82
N ALA A 532 6.91 -7.59 8.28
CA ALA A 532 8.33 -7.26 8.38
C ALA A 532 8.98 -7.06 7.00
N GLY A 533 8.64 -7.91 6.03
CA GLY A 533 9.20 -7.88 4.68
C GLY A 533 8.77 -6.67 3.85
N ILE A 534 7.55 -6.17 4.03
CA ILE A 534 7.03 -5.02 3.28
C ILE A 534 7.37 -3.67 3.92
N ARG A 535 7.85 -3.65 5.18
CA ARG A 535 8.14 -2.42 5.95
C ARG A 535 8.98 -1.40 5.16
N MET A 536 10.14 -1.81 4.66
CA MET A 536 11.04 -0.93 3.91
C MET A 536 10.56 -0.66 2.48
N PRO A 537 10.04 -1.65 1.72
CA PRO A 537 9.38 -1.40 0.45
C PRO A 537 8.27 -0.34 0.49
N LEU A 538 7.40 -0.33 1.51
CA LEU A 538 6.36 0.69 1.67
C LEU A 538 6.96 2.09 1.85
N ARG A 539 7.92 2.24 2.76
CA ARG A 539 8.61 3.53 3.01
C ARG A 539 9.29 4.06 1.75
N ALA A 540 9.96 3.18 0.99
CA ALA A 540 10.60 3.55 -0.27
C ALA A 540 9.59 3.95 -1.34
N THR A 541 8.49 3.20 -1.49
CA THR A 541 7.47 3.46 -2.50
C THR A 541 6.81 4.82 -2.28
N VAL A 542 6.37 5.11 -1.05
CA VAL A 542 5.74 6.40 -0.76
C VAL A 542 6.70 7.57 -0.87
N GLN A 543 7.97 7.40 -0.53
CA GLN A 543 8.99 8.43 -0.75
C GLN A 543 9.04 8.84 -2.23
N LYS A 544 8.96 7.86 -3.15
CA LYS A 544 9.04 8.10 -4.61
C LYS A 544 7.73 8.59 -5.23
N LEU A 545 6.60 8.32 -4.58
CA LEU A 545 5.29 8.87 -4.99
C LEU A 545 5.02 10.27 -4.40
N TRP A 546 5.64 10.59 -3.27
CA TRP A 546 5.58 11.92 -2.67
C TRP A 546 6.55 12.90 -3.34
N ASP A 547 7.78 12.45 -3.61
CA ASP A 547 8.77 13.17 -4.41
C ASP A 547 9.47 12.20 -5.39
N PRO A 548 9.21 12.30 -6.71
CA PRO A 548 9.74 11.38 -7.70
C PRO A 548 11.24 11.61 -8.00
N GLY A 549 11.82 12.69 -7.48
CA GLY A 549 13.23 13.02 -7.64
C GLY A 549 14.18 12.02 -6.97
N THR A 550 15.48 12.31 -7.06
CA THR A 550 16.50 11.55 -6.33
C THR A 550 16.39 11.91 -4.85
N PRO A 551 16.13 10.95 -3.95
CA PRO A 551 16.06 11.23 -2.53
C PRO A 551 17.38 11.81 -1.98
N ALA A 552 17.30 12.77 -1.06
CA ALA A 552 18.49 13.42 -0.50
C ALA A 552 19.30 12.51 0.43
N LEU A 553 18.65 11.55 1.10
CA LEU A 553 19.33 10.62 2.01
C LEU A 553 19.94 9.45 1.26
N SER A 554 21.11 9.00 1.73
CA SER A 554 21.62 7.69 1.34
C SER A 554 20.65 6.59 1.80
N TRP A 555 20.70 5.41 1.16
CA TRP A 555 19.89 4.27 1.60
C TRP A 555 20.13 3.91 3.08
N THR A 556 21.38 4.01 3.54
CA THR A 556 21.74 3.76 4.95
C THR A 556 21.05 4.76 5.87
N ASP A 557 21.15 6.06 5.58
CA ASP A 557 20.52 7.11 6.40
C ASP A 557 18.98 7.04 6.35
N PHE A 558 18.42 6.64 5.21
CA PHE A 558 16.99 6.41 5.06
C PHE A 558 16.52 5.22 5.92
N THR A 559 17.30 4.14 5.97
CA THR A 559 17.00 2.98 6.82
C THR A 559 17.12 3.34 8.29
N SER A 560 18.19 4.04 8.70
CA SER A 560 18.34 4.51 10.08
C SER A 560 17.23 5.49 10.49
N LEU A 561 16.76 6.32 9.56
CA LEU A 561 15.60 7.17 9.77
C LEU A 561 14.33 6.34 9.99
N ALA A 562 14.08 5.34 9.13
CA ALA A 562 12.95 4.43 9.28
C ALA A 562 12.96 3.71 10.63
N ASP A 563 14.11 3.19 11.06
CA ASP A 563 14.25 2.49 12.34
C ASP A 563 14.00 3.40 13.54
N ARG A 564 14.41 4.67 13.46
CA ARG A 564 14.10 5.67 14.48
C ARG A 564 12.60 5.97 14.57
N LEU A 565 11.89 5.97 13.43
CA LEU A 565 10.47 6.33 13.37
C LEU A 565 9.54 5.15 13.72
N GLY A 566 10.08 3.92 13.76
CA GLY A 566 9.33 2.66 13.85
C GLY A 566 9.05 2.10 12.46
#